data_AF-A0A3P1SHG0-F1
#
_entry.id   AF-A0A3P1SHG0-F1
#
_cell.length_a   1.000
_cell.length_b   1.000
_cell.length_c   1.000
_cell.angle_alpha   90.00
_cell.angle_beta   90.00
_cell.angle_gamma   90.00
#
_symmetry.space_group_name_H-M   'P 1'
#
loop_
_entity.id
_entity.type
_entity.pdbx_description
1 polymer ?
#
loop_
_entity_poly.entity_id
_entity_poly.type
_entity_poly.pdbx_seq_one_letter_code
_entity_poly.pdbx_strand_id
1 'polypeptide(L)'
;MKKALPVLVLSLALALGACTSTTEESAQSVALGAYGSDQNQSVGTAPAGELEESGEGLPIDLLDPTVVADPSIDMVTYYREKTEHWNRFSSCMEGREWPAPILVNPYTAHVSLRLEGWWDDRDRYVADAKECLIEAGPNPLPPVFTRELALKEYVRARKAHACLIELGAPLPEFPSEQRYVDSFVIEKTPWTPLFYLNKDDLPQDMTIAELYERCPW
;
A
#
# COMPACT_ATOMS: atom_id res chain seq x y z
N MET A 1 -2.08 -43.59 71.55
CA MET A 1 -3.29 -44.44 71.42
C MET A 1 -4.30 -43.70 70.53
N LYS A 2 -4.83 -44.39 69.50
CA LYS A 2 -6.00 -44.08 68.62
C LYS A 2 -5.84 -42.85 67.68
N LYS A 3 -5.56 -43.03 66.37
CA LYS A 3 -6.46 -43.35 65.20
C LYS A 3 -7.42 -42.17 64.89
N ALA A 4 -7.64 -41.65 63.68
CA ALA A 4 -7.37 -42.06 62.30
C ALA A 4 -7.51 -40.87 61.29
N LEU A 5 -6.87 -40.96 60.12
CA LEU A 5 -7.26 -40.35 58.81
C LEU A 5 -8.44 -41.18 58.20
N PRO A 6 -8.96 -40.97 56.96
CA PRO A 6 -9.04 -39.81 56.02
C PRO A 6 -10.47 -39.64 55.41
N VAL A 7 -10.75 -38.62 54.58
CA VAL A 7 -11.62 -38.78 53.39
C VAL A 7 -11.15 -37.88 52.24
N LEU A 8 -10.74 -38.57 51.16
CA LEU A 8 -10.54 -38.11 49.79
C LEU A 8 -11.89 -38.18 49.07
N VAL A 9 -12.25 -37.19 48.25
CA VAL A 9 -13.17 -37.42 47.11
C VAL A 9 -12.57 -36.81 45.86
N LEU A 10 -11.98 -37.71 45.07
CA LEU A 10 -11.64 -37.58 43.67
C LEU A 10 -12.93 -37.83 42.88
N SER A 11 -13.24 -37.02 41.86
CA SER A 11 -14.23 -37.40 40.85
C SER A 11 -13.75 -36.94 39.48
N LEU A 12 -13.04 -37.87 38.85
CA LEU A 12 -12.72 -37.92 37.44
C LEU A 12 -13.91 -38.59 36.72
N ALA A 13 -14.41 -37.98 35.64
CA ALA A 13 -15.23 -38.68 34.66
C ALA A 13 -14.80 -38.24 33.25
N LEU A 14 -13.89 -39.03 32.67
CA LEU A 14 -13.80 -39.21 31.23
C LEU A 14 -14.86 -40.23 30.82
N ALA A 15 -15.53 -40.03 29.68
CA ALA A 15 -15.51 -40.99 28.56
C ALA A 15 -16.53 -40.64 27.45
N LEU A 16 -15.98 -40.45 26.24
CA LEU A 16 -16.33 -41.14 24.99
C LEU A 16 -17.75 -41.01 24.42
N GLY A 17 -17.84 -40.27 23.31
CA GLY A 17 -18.79 -40.51 22.22
C GLY A 17 -18.10 -40.26 20.88
N ALA A 18 -17.81 -41.33 20.14
CA ALA A 18 -17.21 -41.30 18.80
C ALA A 18 -18.16 -41.92 17.77
N CYS A 19 -18.18 -41.31 16.56
CA CYS A 19 -18.59 -41.82 15.24
C CYS A 19 -20.11 -42.07 15.03
N THR A 20 -20.77 -41.73 13.91
CA THR A 20 -20.33 -41.54 12.51
C THR A 20 -21.49 -40.93 11.67
N SER A 21 -21.15 -40.11 10.65
CA SER A 21 -21.76 -39.87 9.30
C SER A 21 -23.29 -39.99 9.10
N THR A 22 -24.01 -39.15 8.34
CA THR A 22 -23.75 -38.42 7.08
C THR A 22 -24.95 -37.47 6.88
N THR A 23 -24.71 -36.22 6.50
CA THR A 23 -25.62 -35.53 5.57
C THR A 23 -24.80 -34.55 4.76
N GLU A 24 -24.86 -34.73 3.44
CA GLU A 24 -24.39 -33.78 2.44
C GLU A 24 -25.08 -32.43 2.67
N GLU A 25 -24.30 -31.37 2.85
CA GLU A 25 -24.71 -30.04 2.46
C GLU A 25 -23.53 -29.36 1.78
N SER A 26 -23.72 -29.13 0.49
CA SER A 26 -22.79 -28.45 -0.41
C SER A 26 -22.52 -27.02 0.08
N ALA A 27 -21.46 -26.83 0.84
CA ALA A 27 -20.89 -25.50 1.03
C ALA A 27 -19.98 -25.18 -0.17
N GLN A 28 -20.60 -24.78 -1.29
CA GLN A 28 -19.99 -23.86 -2.23
C GLN A 28 -19.64 -22.57 -1.47
N SER A 29 -18.46 -22.51 -0.86
CA SER A 29 -17.86 -21.25 -0.44
C SER A 29 -16.73 -20.95 -1.42
N VAL A 30 -17.16 -20.33 -2.51
CA VAL A 30 -16.49 -19.26 -3.25
C VAL A 30 -14.97 -19.28 -3.14
N ALA A 31 -14.35 -19.68 -4.24
CA ALA A 31 -12.97 -19.36 -4.56
C ALA A 31 -12.68 -17.88 -4.24
N LEU A 32 -11.96 -17.61 -3.15
CA LEU A 32 -11.24 -16.35 -2.96
C LEU A 32 -9.94 -16.41 -3.77
N GLY A 33 -10.10 -16.59 -5.08
CA GLY A 33 -9.11 -16.26 -6.09
C GLY A 33 -9.68 -15.09 -6.88
N ALA A 34 -9.52 -13.87 -6.36
CA ALA A 34 -9.61 -12.59 -7.09
C ALA A 34 -9.68 -11.41 -6.11
N TYR A 35 -8.60 -11.14 -5.37
CA TYR A 35 -8.27 -9.79 -4.90
C TYR A 35 -6.75 -9.68 -4.90
N GLY A 36 -6.21 -9.72 -6.11
CA GLY A 36 -4.81 -9.48 -6.42
C GLY A 36 -4.74 -8.53 -7.60
N SER A 37 -5.41 -7.39 -7.48
CA SER A 37 -5.20 -6.22 -8.34
C SER A 37 -4.76 -5.07 -7.44
N ASP A 38 -3.47 -4.77 -7.53
CA ASP A 38 -2.91 -3.42 -7.39
C ASP A 38 -3.24 -2.63 -6.11
N GLN A 39 -2.56 -3.02 -5.04
CA GLN A 39 -2.35 -2.13 -3.90
C GLN A 39 -1.51 -0.91 -4.31
N ASN A 40 -1.96 0.26 -3.83
CA ASN A 40 -1.34 1.60 -3.90
C ASN A 40 -1.50 2.39 -5.22
N GLN A 41 -2.73 2.46 -5.73
CA GLN A 41 -3.21 3.72 -6.32
C GLN A 41 -3.90 4.54 -5.22
N SER A 42 -3.13 5.27 -4.42
CA SER A 42 -3.73 6.33 -3.58
C SER A 42 -4.05 7.51 -4.49
N VAL A 43 -5.23 7.50 -5.09
CA VAL A 43 -5.82 8.71 -5.69
C VAL A 43 -6.13 9.63 -4.52
N GLY A 44 -5.34 10.70 -4.37
CA GLY A 44 -5.60 11.72 -3.37
C GLY A 44 -6.89 12.44 -3.75
N THR A 45 -8.00 12.11 -3.09
CA THR A 45 -9.24 12.87 -3.19
C THR A 45 -8.97 14.27 -2.63
N ALA A 46 -9.32 15.30 -3.40
CA ALA A 46 -9.16 16.70 -3.01
C ALA A 46 -9.80 16.97 -1.63
N PRO A 47 -9.30 17.95 -0.84
CA PRO A 47 -9.90 18.28 0.44
C PRO A 47 -11.39 18.62 0.25
N ALA A 48 -12.22 18.02 1.12
CA ALA A 48 -13.66 18.20 1.16
C ALA A 48 -14.03 19.66 1.50
N GLY A 49 -13.97 20.54 0.50
CA GLY A 49 -14.71 21.78 0.46
C GLY A 49 -15.93 21.53 -0.41
N GLU A 50 -17.08 21.34 0.24
CA GLU A 50 -18.41 21.39 -0.37
C GLU A 50 -18.56 20.56 -1.66
N LEU A 51 -18.59 19.23 -1.50
CA LEU A 51 -19.20 18.35 -2.50
C LEU A 51 -20.70 18.70 -2.58
N GLU A 52 -21.04 19.65 -3.44
CA GLU A 52 -22.42 19.85 -3.90
C GLU A 52 -22.95 18.51 -4.42
N GLU A 53 -24.17 18.22 -3.99
CA GLU A 53 -24.89 16.94 -4.06
C GLU A 53 -25.27 16.49 -5.48
N SER A 54 -24.60 16.99 -6.52
CA SER A 54 -24.89 16.66 -7.92
C SER A 54 -23.62 16.68 -8.79
N GLY A 55 -22.89 15.56 -8.82
CA GLY A 55 -21.78 15.40 -9.77
C GLY A 55 -21.17 14.01 -9.68
N GLU A 56 -21.34 13.20 -10.72
CA GLU A 56 -20.65 11.93 -10.83
C GLU A 56 -19.13 12.16 -10.74
N GLY A 57 -18.47 11.51 -9.79
CA GLY A 57 -17.01 11.54 -9.71
C GLY A 57 -16.33 11.00 -10.98
N LEU A 58 -15.01 11.13 -11.03
CA LEU A 58 -14.22 10.42 -12.04
C LEU A 58 -14.48 8.90 -11.95
N PRO A 59 -14.47 8.17 -13.08
CA PRO A 59 -14.55 6.72 -13.07
C PRO A 59 -13.48 6.13 -12.14
N ILE A 60 -13.87 5.13 -11.34
CA ILE A 60 -12.96 4.47 -10.37
C ILE A 60 -11.76 3.85 -11.09
N ASP A 61 -11.96 3.43 -12.34
CA ASP A 61 -11.00 2.75 -13.21
C ASP A 61 -10.30 3.71 -14.19
N LEU A 62 -10.44 5.03 -14.04
CA LEU A 62 -9.86 5.97 -15.01
C LEU A 62 -8.34 5.81 -15.16
N LEU A 63 -7.66 5.54 -14.05
CA LEU A 63 -6.21 5.36 -13.98
C LEU A 63 -5.81 3.89 -13.97
N ASP A 64 -6.75 2.98 -14.23
CA ASP A 64 -6.42 1.56 -14.38
C ASP A 64 -5.61 1.37 -15.67
N PRO A 65 -4.43 0.72 -15.57
CA PRO A 65 -3.53 0.63 -16.69
C PRO A 65 -4.09 -0.29 -17.78
N THR A 66 -4.13 0.20 -19.02
CA THR A 66 -4.48 -0.62 -20.18
C THR A 66 -3.32 -1.50 -20.65
N VAL A 67 -2.08 -1.08 -20.35
CA VAL A 67 -0.83 -1.79 -20.66
C VAL A 67 0.11 -1.68 -19.46
N VAL A 68 0.74 -2.79 -19.09
CA VAL A 68 1.71 -2.87 -17.99
C VAL A 68 3.10 -3.25 -18.51
N ALA A 69 4.13 -2.72 -17.88
CA ALA A 69 5.53 -3.04 -18.18
C ALA A 69 5.92 -4.42 -17.60
N ASP A 70 7.12 -4.90 -17.94
CA ASP A 70 7.75 -5.98 -17.17
C ASP A 70 8.03 -5.52 -15.72
N PRO A 71 8.06 -6.44 -14.73
CA PRO A 71 8.42 -6.11 -13.36
C PRO A 71 9.79 -5.41 -13.29
N SER A 72 9.86 -4.29 -12.55
CA SER A 72 11.13 -3.60 -12.32
C SER A 72 12.13 -4.52 -11.58
N ILE A 73 13.43 -4.21 -11.70
CA ILE A 73 14.49 -5.01 -11.06
C ILE A 73 14.55 -4.85 -9.52
N ASP A 74 14.13 -3.68 -9.01
CA ASP A 74 14.10 -3.34 -7.59
C ASP A 74 13.10 -2.20 -7.33
N MET A 75 12.84 -1.90 -6.05
CA MET A 75 11.87 -0.88 -5.65
C MET A 75 12.30 0.53 -6.06
N VAL A 76 13.61 0.83 -6.08
CA VAL A 76 14.12 2.17 -6.45
C VAL A 76 13.84 2.45 -7.92
N THR A 77 14.12 1.46 -8.76
CA THR A 77 13.84 1.51 -10.20
C THR A 77 12.34 1.65 -10.43
N TYR A 78 11.53 0.86 -9.73
CA TYR A 78 10.07 0.95 -9.80
C TYR A 78 9.54 2.35 -9.47
N TYR A 79 9.95 2.95 -8.34
CA TYR A 79 9.45 4.28 -7.96
C TYR A 79 9.91 5.38 -8.92
N ARG A 80 11.12 5.26 -9.46
CA ARG A 80 11.61 6.17 -10.51
C ARG A 80 10.76 6.04 -11.78
N GLU A 81 10.56 4.82 -12.28
CA GLU A 81 9.76 4.58 -13.48
C GLU A 81 8.31 5.03 -13.28
N LYS A 82 7.70 4.78 -12.11
CA LYS A 82 6.34 5.22 -11.77
C LYS A 82 6.24 6.75 -11.74
N THR A 83 7.24 7.43 -11.17
CA THR A 83 7.30 8.90 -11.17
C THR A 83 7.46 9.46 -12.58
N GLU A 84 8.32 8.85 -13.40
CA GLU A 84 8.50 9.25 -14.80
C GLU A 84 7.24 9.02 -15.64
N HIS A 85 6.52 7.90 -15.42
CA HIS A 85 5.23 7.61 -16.05
C HIS A 85 4.19 8.70 -15.70
N TRP A 86 4.05 9.04 -14.42
CA TRP A 86 3.11 10.08 -13.99
C TRP A 86 3.48 11.48 -14.47
N ASN A 87 4.77 11.80 -14.57
CA ASN A 87 5.21 13.05 -15.17
C ASN A 87 4.82 13.14 -16.65
N ARG A 88 4.98 12.05 -17.42
CA ARG A 88 4.55 12.02 -18.84
C ARG A 88 3.03 12.18 -18.97
N PHE A 89 2.26 11.48 -18.14
CA PHE A 89 0.81 11.65 -18.07
C PHE A 89 0.44 13.11 -17.76
N SER A 90 1.08 13.71 -16.74
CA SER A 90 0.83 15.09 -16.34
C SER A 90 1.14 16.09 -17.45
N SER A 91 2.28 15.95 -18.12
CA SER A 91 2.65 16.82 -19.25
C SER A 91 1.71 16.67 -20.44
N CYS A 92 1.19 15.46 -20.70
CA CYS A 92 0.18 15.27 -21.73
C CYS A 92 -1.13 15.98 -21.37
N MET A 93 -1.61 15.85 -20.13
CA MET A 93 -2.82 16.54 -19.67
C MET A 93 -2.68 18.07 -19.77
N GLU A 94 -1.52 18.60 -19.39
CA GLU A 94 -1.21 20.03 -19.58
C GLU A 94 -1.22 20.43 -21.07
N GLY A 95 -0.67 19.59 -21.95
CA GLY A 95 -0.72 19.79 -23.40
C GLY A 95 -2.14 19.72 -23.99
N ARG A 96 -3.11 19.15 -23.26
CA ARG A 96 -4.54 19.10 -23.59
C ARG A 96 -5.34 20.25 -22.97
N GLU A 97 -4.64 21.25 -22.43
CA GLU A 97 -5.18 22.45 -21.78
C GLU A 97 -5.84 22.21 -20.42
N TRP A 98 -5.56 21.06 -19.79
CA TRP A 98 -5.95 20.80 -18.41
C TRP A 98 -4.90 21.36 -17.44
N PRO A 99 -5.28 21.74 -16.21
CA PRO A 99 -4.31 21.96 -15.15
C PRO A 99 -3.42 20.72 -15.00
N ALA A 100 -2.09 20.93 -14.93
CA ALA A 100 -1.14 19.83 -14.78
C ALA A 100 -1.42 19.05 -13.47
N PRO A 101 -1.69 17.73 -13.54
CA PRO A 101 -1.77 16.89 -12.35
C PRO A 101 -0.54 17.03 -11.45
N ILE A 102 -0.74 17.20 -10.15
CA ILE A 102 0.37 17.39 -9.21
C ILE A 102 0.86 16.02 -8.73
N LEU A 103 2.14 15.74 -8.92
CA LEU A 103 2.79 14.56 -8.34
C LEU A 103 3.07 14.81 -6.85
N VAL A 104 2.57 13.91 -6.01
CA VAL A 104 2.78 13.93 -4.56
C VAL A 104 3.74 12.80 -4.17
N ASN A 105 4.75 13.12 -3.36
CA ASN A 105 5.79 12.20 -2.90
C ASN A 105 6.50 11.43 -4.04
N PRO A 106 7.06 12.14 -5.05
CA PRO A 106 7.76 11.51 -6.16
C PRO A 106 8.93 10.66 -5.68
N TYR A 107 9.24 9.60 -6.43
CA TYR A 107 10.33 8.65 -6.16
C TYR A 107 10.18 7.80 -4.88
N THR A 108 8.97 7.75 -4.30
CA THR A 108 8.68 6.97 -3.09
C THR A 108 7.59 5.91 -3.33
N ALA A 109 7.39 5.04 -2.33
CA ALA A 109 6.28 4.09 -2.26
C ALA A 109 4.89 4.73 -2.36
N HIS A 110 4.79 6.03 -2.08
CA HIS A 110 3.54 6.78 -1.98
C HIS A 110 3.36 7.79 -3.11
N VAL A 111 4.12 7.63 -4.20
CA VAL A 111 3.93 8.46 -5.39
C VAL A 111 2.47 8.36 -5.85
N SER A 112 1.80 9.51 -5.89
CA SER A 112 0.40 9.66 -6.22
C SER A 112 0.18 10.90 -7.08
N LEU A 113 -0.98 10.97 -7.72
CA LEU A 113 -1.43 12.13 -8.48
C LEU A 113 -2.57 12.82 -7.74
N ARG A 114 -2.53 14.15 -7.73
CA ARG A 114 -3.69 14.99 -7.47
C ARG A 114 -4.20 15.51 -8.80
N LEU A 115 -5.45 15.17 -9.10
CA LEU A 115 -6.13 15.57 -10.33
C LEU A 115 -6.93 16.86 -10.07
N GLU A 116 -6.90 17.79 -11.02
CA GLU A 116 -7.60 19.07 -10.95
C GLU A 116 -8.26 19.40 -12.29
N GLY A 117 -9.24 20.31 -12.30
CA GLY A 117 -9.91 20.82 -13.51
C GLY A 117 -10.99 19.92 -14.10
N TRP A 118 -11.03 18.62 -13.76
CA TRP A 118 -11.98 17.66 -14.36
C TRP A 118 -13.47 18.01 -14.18
N TRP A 119 -13.81 18.84 -13.20
CA TRP A 119 -15.19 19.26 -12.91
C TRP A 119 -15.77 20.19 -13.98
N ASP A 120 -14.94 20.84 -14.80
CA ASP A 120 -15.40 21.78 -15.83
C ASP A 120 -15.94 21.06 -17.08
N ASP A 121 -15.36 19.91 -17.44
CA ASP A 121 -15.82 19.05 -18.55
C ASP A 121 -15.33 17.60 -18.35
N ARG A 122 -16.10 16.84 -17.56
CA ARG A 122 -15.74 15.47 -17.12
C ARG A 122 -15.51 14.52 -18.30
N ASP A 123 -16.39 14.54 -19.29
CA ASP A 123 -16.35 13.55 -20.38
C ASP A 123 -15.12 13.79 -21.27
N ARG A 124 -14.80 15.06 -21.57
CA ARG A 124 -13.56 15.40 -22.25
C ARG A 124 -12.35 15.03 -21.40
N TYR A 125 -12.36 15.34 -20.10
CA TYR A 125 -11.26 15.00 -19.20
C TYR A 125 -10.97 13.50 -19.21
N VAL A 126 -12.01 12.68 -19.10
CA VAL A 126 -11.90 11.21 -19.12
C VAL A 126 -11.34 10.71 -20.46
N ALA A 127 -11.78 11.28 -21.58
CA ALA A 127 -11.26 10.93 -22.90
C ALA A 127 -9.78 11.30 -23.06
N ASP A 128 -9.41 12.53 -22.72
CA ASP A 128 -8.02 13.02 -22.78
C ASP A 128 -7.12 12.22 -21.83
N ALA A 129 -7.56 11.93 -20.61
CA ALA A 129 -6.80 11.15 -19.63
C ALA A 129 -6.51 9.72 -20.14
N LYS A 130 -7.46 9.07 -20.80
CA LYS A 130 -7.25 7.75 -21.43
C LYS A 130 -6.20 7.82 -22.54
N GLU A 131 -6.24 8.84 -23.38
CA GLU A 131 -5.21 9.04 -24.42
C GLU A 131 -3.85 9.34 -23.82
N CYS A 132 -3.80 10.18 -22.78
CA CYS A 132 -2.56 10.52 -22.09
C CYS A 132 -1.95 9.35 -21.32
N LEU A 133 -2.75 8.42 -20.80
CA LEU A 133 -2.24 7.17 -20.23
C LEU A 133 -1.58 6.28 -21.29
N ILE A 134 -2.13 6.25 -22.51
CA ILE A 134 -1.50 5.54 -23.63
C ILE A 134 -0.17 6.19 -24.02
N GLU A 135 -0.13 7.54 -24.08
CA GLU A 135 1.07 8.30 -24.40
C GLU A 135 2.16 8.19 -23.33
N ALA A 136 1.77 8.12 -22.05
CA ALA A 136 2.69 7.89 -20.93
C ALA A 136 3.40 6.52 -21.00
N GLY A 137 2.89 5.61 -21.86
CA GLY A 137 3.43 4.29 -22.11
C GLY A 137 2.98 3.26 -21.07
N PRO A 138 3.58 2.06 -21.08
CA PRO A 138 3.21 1.00 -20.14
C PRO A 138 3.33 1.47 -18.69
N ASN A 139 2.34 1.13 -17.87
CA ASN A 139 2.38 1.39 -16.45
C ASN A 139 3.45 0.51 -15.78
N PRO A 140 4.40 1.08 -15.04
CA PRO A 140 5.44 0.31 -14.35
C PRO A 140 4.85 -0.69 -13.37
N LEU A 141 5.45 -1.89 -13.31
CA LEU A 141 5.09 -2.91 -12.32
C LEU A 141 6.15 -3.00 -11.23
N PRO A 142 5.76 -3.21 -9.97
CA PRO A 142 6.71 -3.44 -8.91
C PRO A 142 7.55 -4.70 -9.20
N PRO A 143 8.75 -4.82 -8.61
CA PRO A 143 9.53 -6.04 -8.70
C PRO A 143 8.75 -7.23 -8.12
N VAL A 144 9.17 -8.43 -8.50
CA VAL A 144 8.63 -9.65 -7.89
C VAL A 144 9.01 -9.69 -6.41
N PHE A 145 8.00 -9.73 -5.54
CA PHE A 145 8.15 -9.80 -4.09
C PHE A 145 8.69 -11.17 -3.68
N THR A 146 10.02 -11.27 -3.63
CA THR A 146 10.75 -12.48 -3.21
C THR A 146 11.35 -12.28 -1.83
N ARG A 147 11.66 -13.39 -1.15
CA ARG A 147 12.43 -13.35 0.11
C ARG A 147 13.78 -12.66 -0.05
N GLU A 148 14.46 -12.88 -1.19
CA GLU A 148 15.76 -12.24 -1.45
C GLU A 148 15.62 -10.72 -1.52
N LEU A 149 14.61 -10.21 -2.24
CA LEU A 149 14.32 -8.79 -2.29
C LEU A 149 13.93 -8.25 -0.91
N ALA A 150 13.08 -8.97 -0.17
CA ALA A 150 12.66 -8.58 1.17
C ALA A 150 13.85 -8.37 2.12
N LEU A 151 14.87 -9.23 2.06
CA LEU A 151 16.08 -9.09 2.86
C LEU A 151 16.92 -7.86 2.46
N LYS A 152 17.01 -7.55 1.17
CA LYS A 152 17.70 -6.33 0.68
C LYS A 152 16.97 -5.08 1.18
N GLU A 153 15.64 -5.06 1.04
CA GLU A 153 14.80 -3.95 1.49
C GLU A 153 14.79 -3.82 3.03
N TYR A 154 14.84 -4.92 3.79
CA TYR A 154 14.98 -4.88 5.25
C TYR A 154 16.22 -4.11 5.69
N VAL A 155 17.36 -4.33 5.03
CA VAL A 155 18.61 -3.60 5.33
C VAL A 155 18.48 -2.11 5.02
N ARG A 156 17.81 -1.74 3.92
CA ARG A 156 17.54 -0.33 3.56
C ARG A 156 16.61 0.32 4.59
N ALA A 157 15.45 -0.27 4.82
CA ALA A 157 14.44 0.22 5.75
C ALA A 157 14.99 0.36 7.19
N ARG A 158 15.84 -0.58 7.65
CA ARG A 158 16.47 -0.48 8.97
C ARG A 158 17.44 0.69 9.08
N LYS A 159 18.19 0.99 8.01
CA LYS A 159 19.08 2.16 7.97
C LYS A 159 18.28 3.46 7.95
N ALA A 160 17.20 3.51 7.18
CA ALA A 160 16.32 4.66 7.14
C ALA A 160 15.65 4.93 8.50
N HIS A 161 15.16 3.87 9.16
CA HIS A 161 14.62 3.95 10.52
C HIS A 161 15.63 4.56 11.50
N ALA A 162 16.87 4.04 11.54
CA ALA A 162 17.90 4.58 12.41
C ALA A 162 18.20 6.06 12.12
N CYS A 163 18.31 6.45 10.84
CA CYS A 163 18.50 7.83 10.41
C CYS A 163 17.34 8.75 10.87
N LEU A 164 16.10 8.30 10.73
CA LEU A 164 14.92 9.07 11.15
C LEU A 164 14.86 9.24 12.67
N ILE A 165 15.19 8.19 13.44
CA ILE A 165 15.33 8.28 14.91
C ILE A 165 16.41 9.31 15.29
N GLU A 166 17.57 9.31 14.61
CA GLU A 166 18.64 10.29 14.84
C GLU A 166 18.20 11.73 14.54
N LEU A 167 17.31 11.93 13.56
CA LEU A 167 16.72 13.25 13.29
C LEU A 167 15.68 13.68 14.31
N GLY A 168 15.19 12.76 15.15
CA GLY A 168 14.20 13.03 16.21
C GLY A 168 12.79 12.53 15.89
N ALA A 169 12.62 11.68 14.87
CA ALA A 169 11.31 11.14 14.50
C ALA A 169 10.77 10.19 15.59
N PRO A 170 9.48 10.29 15.97
CA PRO A 170 8.88 9.42 16.98
C PRO A 170 8.45 8.06 16.38
N LEU A 171 9.39 7.30 15.82
CA LEU A 171 9.09 5.99 15.23
C LEU A 171 9.05 4.88 16.28
N PRO A 172 8.17 3.87 16.11
CA PRO A 172 8.19 2.67 16.96
C PRO A 172 9.47 1.85 16.74
N GLU A 173 9.67 0.81 17.55
CA GLU A 173 10.75 -0.16 17.33
C GLU A 173 10.65 -0.77 15.92
N PHE A 174 11.79 -0.89 15.24
CA PHE A 174 11.84 -1.48 13.91
C PHE A 174 11.47 -2.97 13.97
N PRO A 175 10.63 -3.48 13.05
CA PRO A 175 10.21 -4.88 13.08
C PRO A 175 11.39 -5.84 12.97
N SER A 176 11.21 -7.05 13.52
CA SER A 176 12.17 -8.14 13.30
C SER A 176 12.28 -8.50 11.82
N GLU A 177 13.42 -9.07 11.42
CA GLU A 177 13.64 -9.53 10.03
C GLU A 177 12.52 -10.47 9.57
N GLN A 178 12.15 -11.44 10.40
CA GLN A 178 11.08 -12.39 10.06
C GLN A 178 9.75 -11.68 9.80
N ARG A 179 9.35 -10.77 10.70
CA ARG A 179 8.10 -10.01 10.54
C ARG A 179 8.14 -9.14 9.29
N TYR A 180 9.27 -8.49 9.02
CA TYR A 180 9.44 -7.68 7.81
C TYR A 180 9.30 -8.54 6.55
N VAL A 181 10.00 -9.67 6.48
CA VAL A 181 9.98 -10.57 5.31
C VAL A 181 8.58 -11.13 5.08
N ASP A 182 7.88 -11.52 6.14
CA ASP A 182 6.52 -12.05 6.05
C ASP A 182 5.57 -10.99 5.49
N SER A 183 5.55 -9.77 6.04
CA SER A 183 4.76 -8.66 5.48
C SER A 183 5.14 -8.32 4.04
N PHE A 184 6.43 -8.30 3.72
CA PHE A 184 6.90 -7.97 2.37
C PHE A 184 6.45 -9.00 1.32
N VAL A 185 6.52 -10.29 1.64
CA VAL A 185 6.22 -11.36 0.68
C VAL A 185 4.73 -11.72 0.65
N ILE A 186 4.07 -11.77 1.80
CA ILE A 186 2.65 -12.17 1.92
C ILE A 186 1.74 -10.99 1.66
N GLU A 187 1.98 -9.88 2.36
CA GLU A 187 1.12 -8.69 2.30
C GLU A 187 1.55 -7.73 1.18
N LYS A 188 2.67 -8.02 0.49
CA LYS A 188 3.23 -7.19 -0.60
C LYS A 188 3.41 -5.72 -0.22
N THR A 189 3.57 -5.47 1.08
CA THR A 189 3.61 -4.12 1.65
C THR A 189 5.00 -3.88 2.24
N PRO A 190 5.86 -3.07 1.59
CA PRO A 190 7.12 -2.67 2.19
C PRO A 190 6.87 -1.80 3.43
N TRP A 191 7.77 -1.90 4.43
CA TRP A 191 7.72 -0.97 5.56
C TRP A 191 7.92 0.46 5.06
N THR A 192 7.20 1.40 5.65
CA THR A 192 7.34 2.82 5.36
C THR A 192 7.18 3.64 6.63
N PRO A 193 8.01 4.66 6.85
CA PRO A 193 7.87 5.53 8.01
C PRO A 193 6.60 6.39 7.93
N LEU A 194 6.02 6.60 6.74
CA LEU A 194 4.87 7.48 6.57
C LEU A 194 3.59 6.98 7.27
N PHE A 195 3.51 5.69 7.62
CA PHE A 195 2.42 5.18 8.45
C PHE A 195 2.50 5.65 9.91
N TYR A 196 3.66 6.15 10.34
CA TYR A 196 3.94 6.54 11.73
C TYR A 196 4.23 8.03 11.87
N LEU A 197 4.54 8.71 10.77
CA LEU A 197 4.83 10.14 10.76
C LEU A 197 3.56 10.93 10.45
N ASN A 198 3.04 11.64 11.44
CA ASN A 198 2.09 12.72 11.17
C ASN A 198 2.85 13.99 10.74
N LYS A 199 2.17 14.90 10.05
CA LYS A 199 2.75 16.18 9.62
C LYS A 199 3.33 16.99 10.80
N ASP A 200 2.70 16.89 11.96
CA ASP A 200 3.11 17.59 13.19
C ASP A 200 4.26 16.87 13.93
N ASP A 201 4.57 15.63 13.53
CA ASP A 201 5.62 14.78 14.10
C ASP A 201 6.89 14.76 13.22
N LEU A 202 6.93 15.59 12.17
CA LEU A 202 8.08 15.65 11.28
C LEU A 202 9.24 16.34 11.98
N PRO A 203 10.44 15.72 12.00
CA PRO A 203 11.59 16.34 12.62
C PRO A 203 11.96 17.65 11.94
N GLN A 204 12.26 18.68 12.75
CA GLN A 204 12.88 19.92 12.29
C GLN A 204 12.07 20.68 11.22
N ASP A 205 10.72 20.57 11.25
CA ASP A 205 9.80 21.17 10.28
C ASP A 205 10.07 20.75 8.82
N MET A 206 10.75 19.63 8.60
CA MET A 206 11.06 19.13 7.26
C MET A 206 9.82 18.59 6.56
N THR A 207 9.75 18.76 5.25
CA THR A 207 8.80 18.07 4.39
C THR A 207 9.14 16.58 4.26
N ILE A 208 8.17 15.76 3.85
CA ILE A 208 8.41 14.33 3.54
C ILE A 208 9.48 14.16 2.46
N ALA A 209 9.52 15.05 1.48
CA ALA A 209 10.54 15.03 0.43
C ALA A 209 11.95 15.24 1.02
N GLU A 210 12.12 16.27 1.85
CA GLU A 210 13.41 16.54 2.52
C GLU A 210 13.83 15.40 3.45
N LEU A 211 12.88 14.78 4.17
CA LEU A 211 13.16 13.60 4.98
C LEU A 211 13.61 12.40 4.14
N TYR A 212 12.97 12.16 2.99
CA TYR A 212 13.35 11.09 2.09
C TYR A 212 14.74 11.31 1.48
N GLU A 213 15.06 12.54 1.08
CA GLU A 213 16.39 12.89 0.58
C GLU A 213 17.48 12.62 1.62
N ARG A 214 17.18 12.85 2.90
CA ARG A 214 18.15 12.67 3.99
C ARG A 214 18.24 11.25 4.52
N CYS A 215 17.11 10.55 4.60
CA CYS A 215 17.00 9.19 5.09
C CYS A 215 16.22 8.32 4.09
N PRO A 216 16.79 7.92 2.94
CA PRO A 216 16.04 7.18 1.92
C PRO A 216 15.59 5.81 2.45
N TRP A 217 14.29 5.53 2.39
CA TRP A 217 13.66 4.24 2.77
C TRP A 217 13.16 3.44 1.58
#